data_AF-A0AAN7Y4E2-F1
#
_entry.id   AF-A0AAN7Y4E2-F1
#
_cell.length_a   1.000
_cell.length_b   1.000
_cell.length_c   1.000
_cell.angle_alpha   90.00
_cell.angle_beta   90.00
_cell.angle_gamma   90.00
#
_symmetry.space_group_name_H-M   'P 1'
#
loop_
_entity.id
_entity.type
_entity.pdbx_description
1 polymer ?
#
loop_
_entity_poly.entity_id
_entity_poly.type
_entity_poly.pdbx_seq_one_letter_code
_entity_poly.pdbx_strand_id
1 'polypeptide(L)'
;MPREASVSSNTKPSRVQPYRKAKNEVRETTPSAASAIGKNSRSSRFQNKQQQQAPPSTPLWRTEQEQNITAPVYFWKPHESWGFFSQWYACPIKDPETNTTFSCNEQFMMYHKALTFNDAEIAQQILDTDDPKKQRLLGRKVRGFTDEKWNQVRYEIVVKANRLKFNQGTARSDGVFVYPPHGWVQEEGLEEMTLGELLIGTRGRELVEASARDRVWGIGYSQSKARDTPRAKWGRNFLGKALMKVRSQLTQQDAVQDAVQQ
;
A
#
# COMPACT_ATOMS: atom_id res chain seq x y z
N MET A 1 -9.08 37.00 70.16
CA MET A 1 -10.07 37.64 69.28
C MET A 1 -9.56 37.58 67.84
N PRO A 2 -10.43 37.22 66.87
CA PRO A 2 -10.17 36.28 65.77
C PRO A 2 -10.27 37.00 64.39
N ARG A 3 -10.14 36.42 63.19
CA ARG A 3 -10.77 35.22 62.62
C ARG A 3 -10.06 34.68 61.37
N GLU A 4 -10.12 33.37 61.26
CA GLU A 4 -9.96 32.52 60.08
C GLU A 4 -11.04 32.77 59.02
N ALA A 5 -10.75 32.38 57.76
CA ALA A 5 -11.70 31.65 56.93
C ALA A 5 -10.94 30.77 55.91
N SER A 6 -11.16 29.46 56.08
CA SER A 6 -10.84 28.32 55.23
C SER A 6 -11.84 28.19 54.06
N VAL A 7 -11.74 27.08 53.30
CA VAL A 7 -12.68 26.46 52.33
C VAL A 7 -12.09 26.44 50.91
N SER A 8 -12.11 25.37 50.11
CA SER A 8 -12.27 23.93 50.27
C SER A 8 -12.04 23.36 48.87
N SER A 9 -11.57 22.12 48.83
CA SER A 9 -11.46 21.22 47.69
C SER A 9 -12.70 21.14 46.78
N ASN A 10 -12.47 20.91 45.48
CA ASN A 10 -13.11 19.78 44.80
C ASN A 10 -12.49 19.47 43.42
N THR A 11 -11.81 18.32 43.37
CA THR A 11 -11.57 17.50 42.19
C THR A 11 -12.87 16.91 41.65
N LYS A 12 -13.01 16.77 40.31
CA LYS A 12 -13.48 15.52 39.65
C LYS A 12 -13.33 15.55 38.11
N PRO A 13 -13.23 14.37 37.48
CA PRO A 13 -12.61 14.15 36.17
C PRO A 13 -13.58 14.22 34.98
N SER A 14 -13.03 14.52 33.80
CA SER A 14 -13.75 14.46 32.52
C SER A 14 -14.04 13.01 32.12
N ARG A 15 -15.32 12.75 31.87
CA ARG A 15 -15.95 11.44 31.65
C ARG A 15 -15.91 11.08 30.16
N VAL A 16 -15.32 9.92 29.89
CA VAL A 16 -15.37 9.19 28.61
C VAL A 16 -16.83 8.88 28.24
N GLN A 17 -17.23 9.23 27.02
CA GLN A 17 -18.53 8.81 26.46
C GLN A 17 -18.46 7.38 25.93
N PRO A 18 -19.41 6.49 26.27
CA PRO A 18 -19.50 5.17 25.69
C PRO A 18 -20.24 5.18 24.34
N TYR A 19 -19.65 4.51 23.35
CA TYR A 19 -20.23 4.22 22.04
C TYR A 19 -21.39 3.21 22.18
N ARG A 20 -22.61 3.63 21.80
CA ARG A 20 -23.83 2.81 21.81
C ARG A 20 -23.87 1.86 20.60
N LYS A 21 -23.99 0.55 20.88
CA LYS A 21 -24.38 -0.48 19.91
C LYS A 21 -25.87 -0.32 19.56
N ALA A 22 -26.20 -0.19 18.28
CA ALA A 22 -27.57 -0.32 17.79
C ALA A 22 -27.87 -1.81 17.53
N LYS A 23 -28.85 -2.36 18.27
CA LYS A 23 -29.55 -3.60 17.96
C LYS A 23 -30.80 -3.20 17.15
N ASN A 24 -31.00 -3.78 15.97
CA ASN A 24 -32.31 -3.76 15.32
C ASN A 24 -32.94 -5.15 15.49
N GLU A 25 -34.04 -5.15 16.25
CA GLU A 25 -34.92 -6.28 16.49
C GLU A 25 -35.80 -6.56 15.28
N VAL A 26 -36.00 -7.85 15.05
CA VAL A 26 -36.94 -8.47 14.12
C VAL A 26 -38.35 -8.28 14.69
N ARG A 27 -39.32 -7.86 13.86
CA ARG A 27 -40.74 -8.01 14.16
C ARG A 27 -41.41 -8.86 13.08
N GLU A 28 -41.82 -10.04 13.51
CA GLU A 28 -42.74 -10.95 12.82
C GLU A 28 -44.18 -10.45 12.99
N THR A 29 -44.97 -10.50 11.92
CA THR A 29 -46.43 -10.61 11.99
C THR A 29 -46.92 -11.47 10.83
N THR A 30 -47.64 -12.55 11.15
CA THR A 30 -48.45 -13.41 10.27
C THR A 30 -49.94 -13.27 10.68
N PRO A 31 -50.90 -13.96 10.05
CA PRO A 31 -51.36 -13.83 8.67
C PRO A 31 -52.91 -13.65 8.58
N SER A 32 -53.47 -13.35 7.40
CA SER A 32 -54.91 -13.55 7.14
C SER A 32 -55.16 -13.91 5.68
N ALA A 33 -56.09 -14.83 5.45
CA ALA A 33 -56.34 -15.56 4.21
C ALA A 33 -57.82 -15.43 3.74
N ALA A 34 -58.04 -15.42 2.42
CA ALA A 34 -59.17 -16.02 1.67
C ALA A 34 -59.06 -15.58 0.18
N SER A 35 -58.81 -16.50 -0.78
CA SER A 35 -59.78 -17.24 -1.63
C SER A 35 -60.22 -16.43 -2.88
N ALA A 36 -60.35 -16.90 -4.12
CA ALA A 36 -59.93 -18.08 -4.90
C ALA A 36 -60.30 -17.83 -6.40
N ILE A 37 -59.86 -18.73 -7.29
CA ILE A 37 -60.41 -19.08 -8.64
C ILE A 37 -59.91 -18.32 -9.89
N GLY A 38 -59.18 -19.03 -10.75
CA GLY A 38 -59.67 -19.29 -12.13
C GLY A 38 -58.83 -18.91 -13.37
N LYS A 39 -58.29 -19.97 -14.01
CA LYS A 39 -58.20 -20.21 -15.49
C LYS A 39 -56.99 -19.70 -16.32
N ASN A 40 -56.20 -20.71 -16.74
CA ASN A 40 -55.77 -21.04 -18.11
C ASN A 40 -55.00 -20.06 -19.02
N SER A 41 -53.74 -20.46 -19.25
CA SER A 41 -53.18 -20.87 -20.56
C SER A 41 -52.31 -19.91 -21.36
N ARG A 42 -51.23 -20.52 -21.89
CA ARG A 42 -50.44 -20.21 -23.09
C ARG A 42 -49.35 -19.13 -23.02
N SER A 43 -48.12 -19.68 -22.99
CA SER A 43 -47.06 -19.44 -24.00
C SER A 43 -45.88 -18.53 -23.60
N SER A 44 -44.70 -19.05 -23.95
CA SER A 44 -43.36 -18.46 -24.05
C SER A 44 -42.65 -17.95 -22.78
N ARG A 45 -42.38 -18.89 -21.86
CA ARG A 45 -41.24 -18.77 -20.94
C ARG A 45 -39.95 -18.97 -21.75
N PHE A 46 -39.38 -17.87 -22.25
CA PHE A 46 -38.02 -17.83 -22.78
C PHE A 46 -37.06 -18.48 -21.77
N GLN A 47 -36.50 -19.62 -22.16
CA GLN A 47 -35.30 -20.16 -21.55
C GLN A 47 -34.15 -19.20 -21.87
N ASN A 48 -33.81 -18.30 -20.94
CA ASN A 48 -32.49 -17.72 -20.94
C ASN A 48 -31.61 -18.60 -20.04
N LYS A 49 -30.88 -19.52 -20.69
CA LYS A 49 -29.78 -20.25 -20.08
C LYS A 49 -28.87 -19.23 -19.40
N GLN A 50 -28.53 -19.49 -18.15
CA GLN A 50 -27.40 -18.87 -17.47
C GLN A 50 -26.16 -19.06 -18.36
N GLN A 51 -25.84 -18.06 -19.18
CA GLN A 51 -24.45 -17.77 -19.46
C GLN A 51 -23.91 -17.16 -18.18
N GLN A 52 -23.36 -18.02 -17.32
CA GLN A 52 -22.30 -17.59 -16.43
C GLN A 52 -21.19 -17.07 -17.35
N GLN A 53 -21.20 -15.76 -17.58
CA GLN A 53 -20.06 -15.10 -18.18
C GLN A 53 -18.93 -15.29 -17.16
N ALA A 54 -17.87 -15.98 -17.59
CA ALA A 54 -16.60 -16.00 -16.87
C ALA A 54 -16.25 -14.56 -16.47
N PRO A 55 -15.64 -14.35 -15.28
CA PRO A 55 -15.28 -13.00 -14.86
C PRO A 55 -14.45 -12.33 -15.96
N PRO A 56 -14.87 -11.15 -16.47
CA PRO A 56 -13.98 -10.42 -17.36
C PRO A 56 -12.86 -9.87 -16.48
N SER A 57 -11.65 -9.88 -17.01
CA SER A 57 -10.73 -8.74 -16.99
C SER A 57 -9.31 -9.15 -16.66
N THR A 58 -8.48 -9.11 -17.70
CA THR A 58 -7.12 -8.59 -17.57
C THR A 58 -7.12 -7.40 -16.60
N PRO A 59 -6.29 -7.37 -15.55
CA PRO A 59 -6.26 -6.24 -14.63
C PRO A 59 -6.04 -4.93 -15.38
N LEU A 60 -6.71 -3.86 -14.95
CA LEU A 60 -6.61 -2.53 -15.59
C LEU A 60 -5.16 -2.08 -15.81
N TRP A 61 -4.24 -2.44 -14.90
CA TRP A 61 -2.81 -2.13 -15.06
C TRP A 61 -2.16 -2.82 -16.27
N ARG A 62 -2.58 -4.04 -16.64
CA ARG A 62 -2.08 -4.77 -17.81
C ARG A 62 -2.63 -4.17 -19.10
N THR A 63 -3.90 -3.74 -19.11
CA THR A 63 -4.49 -3.02 -20.25
C THR A 63 -3.85 -1.63 -20.45
N GLU A 64 -3.54 -0.91 -19.36
CA GLU A 64 -2.81 0.37 -19.40
C GLU A 64 -1.36 0.22 -19.90
N GLN A 65 -0.70 -0.92 -19.66
CA GLN A 65 0.65 -1.20 -20.17
C GLN A 65 0.69 -1.33 -21.69
N GLU A 66 -0.37 -1.87 -22.30
CA GLU A 66 -0.44 -2.13 -23.74
C GLU A 66 -0.76 -0.87 -24.56
N GLN A 67 -1.52 0.08 -24.00
CA GLN A 67 -2.07 1.20 -24.78
C GLN A 67 -1.22 2.48 -24.77
N ASN A 68 -0.24 2.65 -23.86
CA ASN A 68 0.59 3.87 -23.84
C ASN A 68 1.97 3.66 -23.21
N ILE A 69 2.90 3.11 -23.99
CA ILE A 69 4.26 2.75 -23.55
C ILE A 69 5.17 3.95 -23.22
N THR A 70 4.77 5.18 -23.57
CA THR A 70 5.56 6.40 -23.34
C THR A 70 5.05 7.26 -22.19
N ALA A 71 3.81 7.07 -21.74
CA ALA A 71 3.23 7.88 -20.67
C ALA A 71 3.84 7.54 -19.30
N PRO A 72 4.12 8.52 -18.43
CA PRO A 72 4.54 8.26 -17.05
C PRO A 72 3.51 7.43 -16.27
N VAL A 73 3.99 6.55 -15.39
CA VAL A 73 3.17 5.86 -14.40
C VAL A 73 3.15 6.70 -13.14
N TYR A 74 1.97 7.16 -12.74
CA TYR A 74 1.78 7.89 -11.49
C TYR A 74 1.29 6.93 -10.41
N PHE A 75 1.87 7.05 -9.22
CA PHE A 75 1.46 6.28 -8.05
C PHE A 75 1.56 7.14 -6.80
N TRP A 76 0.77 6.81 -5.78
CA TRP A 76 0.86 7.47 -4.47
C TRP A 76 0.45 6.54 -3.33
N LYS A 77 -0.80 6.08 -3.35
CA LYS A 77 -1.35 5.32 -2.21
C LYS A 77 -1.22 3.81 -2.44
N PRO A 78 -1.02 3.02 -1.37
CA PRO A 78 -0.78 1.58 -1.49
C PRO A 78 -1.99 0.78 -2.02
N HIS A 79 -3.20 1.33 -1.97
CA HIS A 79 -4.43 0.68 -2.44
C HIS A 79 -4.85 1.10 -3.85
N GLU A 80 -4.06 1.93 -4.54
CA GLU A 80 -4.30 2.29 -5.94
C GLU A 80 -3.72 1.22 -6.88
N SER A 81 -4.07 1.26 -8.18
CA SER A 81 -3.63 0.25 -9.17
C SER A 81 -2.12 0.09 -9.27
N TRP A 82 -1.36 1.17 -9.06
CA TRP A 82 0.11 1.18 -9.01
C TRP A 82 0.64 1.31 -7.58
N GLY A 83 -0.19 1.02 -6.58
CA GLY A 83 0.09 1.23 -5.17
C GLY A 83 1.22 0.38 -4.63
N PHE A 84 1.56 -0.73 -5.29
CA PHE A 84 2.73 -1.55 -4.98
C PHE A 84 4.08 -0.84 -5.23
N PHE A 85 4.11 0.33 -5.87
CA PHE A 85 5.30 1.19 -5.88
C PHE A 85 5.46 2.03 -4.59
N SER A 86 4.38 2.18 -3.81
CA SER A 86 4.41 2.91 -2.55
C SER A 86 5.27 2.20 -1.50
N GLN A 87 5.98 2.98 -0.68
CA GLN A 87 6.74 2.44 0.46
C GLN A 87 5.82 1.91 1.58
N TRP A 88 4.56 2.34 1.59
CA TRP A 88 3.55 1.97 2.58
C TRP A 88 2.76 0.73 2.16
N TYR A 89 3.05 0.18 0.98
CA TYR A 89 2.43 -1.05 0.53
C TYR A 89 2.92 -2.19 1.42
N ALA A 90 1.97 -2.89 2.05
CA ALA A 90 2.24 -4.02 2.93
C ALA A 90 2.83 -5.16 2.09
N CYS A 91 4.10 -5.43 2.32
CA CYS A 91 4.87 -6.47 1.66
C CYS A 91 6.04 -6.78 2.59
N PRO A 92 5.94 -7.84 3.40
CA PRO A 92 7.02 -8.23 4.26
C PRO A 92 8.29 -8.52 3.46
N ILE A 93 9.39 -7.90 3.88
CA ILE A 93 10.70 -8.09 3.27
C ILE A 93 11.67 -8.60 4.32
N LYS A 94 12.45 -9.60 3.96
CA LYS A 94 13.52 -10.12 4.81
C LYS A 94 14.85 -9.54 4.33
N ASP A 95 15.59 -8.88 5.23
CA ASP A 95 16.96 -8.47 4.94
C ASP A 95 17.91 -9.64 5.20
N PRO A 96 18.57 -10.21 4.17
CA PRO A 96 19.46 -11.36 4.36
C PRO A 96 20.72 -11.02 5.18
N GLU A 97 21.13 -9.75 5.24
CA GLU A 97 22.33 -9.33 5.98
C GLU A 97 22.10 -9.35 7.50
N THR A 98 20.89 -9.02 7.94
CA THR A 98 20.54 -8.91 9.37
C THR A 98 19.56 -9.99 9.82
N ASN A 99 19.04 -10.80 8.88
CA ASN A 99 17.97 -11.78 9.08
C ASN A 99 16.69 -11.16 9.70
N THR A 100 16.52 -9.84 9.61
CA THR A 100 15.37 -9.11 10.14
C THR A 100 14.27 -9.02 9.08
N THR A 101 13.02 -9.23 9.49
CA THR A 101 11.84 -9.07 8.64
C THR A 101 11.15 -7.74 8.94
N PHE A 102 10.77 -7.02 7.89
CA PHE A 102 10.06 -5.74 7.95
C PHE A 102 8.72 -5.87 7.25
N SER A 103 7.64 -5.31 7.79
CA SER A 103 6.28 -5.36 7.24
C SER A 103 6.11 -4.61 5.90
N CYS A 104 6.93 -3.59 5.67
CA CYS A 104 6.98 -2.80 4.44
C CYS A 104 8.29 -2.00 4.36
N ASN A 105 8.52 -1.33 3.22
CA ASN A 105 9.72 -0.52 3.03
C ASN A 105 9.79 0.72 3.93
N GLU A 106 8.66 1.27 4.37
CA GLU A 106 8.66 2.38 5.35
C GLU A 106 9.33 1.94 6.67
N GLN A 107 9.01 0.74 7.16
CA GLN A 107 9.60 0.20 8.38
C GLN A 107 11.11 0.04 8.21
N PHE A 108 11.54 -0.56 7.11
CA PHE A 108 12.95 -0.71 6.75
C PHE A 108 13.66 0.65 6.74
N MET A 109 13.10 1.64 6.04
CA MET A 109 13.67 2.98 5.92
C MET A 109 13.82 3.66 7.28
N MET A 110 12.80 3.60 8.14
CA MET A 110 12.82 4.23 9.46
C MET A 110 13.75 3.50 10.43
N TYR A 111 13.82 2.17 10.37
CA TYR A 111 14.76 1.37 11.16
C TYR A 111 16.21 1.73 10.82
N HIS A 112 16.57 1.72 9.53
CA HIS A 112 17.91 2.11 9.10
C HIS A 112 18.22 3.58 9.36
N LYS A 113 17.21 4.46 9.37
CA LYS A 113 17.36 5.84 9.85
C LYS A 113 17.78 5.86 11.31
N ALA A 114 17.08 5.13 12.19
CA ALA A 114 17.44 5.06 13.60
C ALA A 114 18.87 4.51 13.81
N LEU A 115 19.24 3.44 13.09
CA LEU A 115 20.60 2.90 13.12
C LEU A 115 21.67 3.91 12.66
N THR A 116 21.39 4.70 11.63
CA THR A 116 22.31 5.75 11.13
C THR A 116 22.70 6.74 12.22
N PHE A 117 21.80 6.99 13.18
CA PHE A 117 22.02 7.91 14.31
C PHE A 117 22.25 7.20 15.64
N ASN A 118 22.57 5.89 15.62
CA ASN A 118 22.84 5.08 16.81
C ASN A 118 21.68 5.06 17.82
N ASP A 119 20.44 5.19 17.35
CA ASP A 119 19.25 5.22 18.19
C ASP A 119 18.59 3.83 18.27
N ALA A 120 19.20 2.93 19.04
CA ALA A 120 18.75 1.53 19.17
C ALA A 120 17.34 1.42 19.76
N GLU A 121 16.96 2.34 20.65
CA GLU A 121 15.62 2.35 21.27
C GLU A 121 14.53 2.66 20.24
N ILE A 122 14.71 3.71 19.42
CA ILE A 122 13.76 4.01 18.35
C ILE A 122 13.77 2.92 17.27
N ALA A 123 14.94 2.34 16.97
CA ALA A 123 15.03 1.22 16.05
C ALA A 123 14.17 0.04 16.52
N GLN A 124 14.23 -0.33 17.80
CA GLN A 124 13.39 -1.39 18.37
C GLN A 124 11.90 -1.03 18.33
N GLN A 125 11.52 0.18 18.74
CA GLN A 125 10.12 0.63 18.67
C GLN A 125 9.55 0.59 17.24
N ILE A 126 10.39 0.81 16.22
CA ILE A 126 9.98 0.70 14.82
C ILE A 126 9.73 -0.76 14.42
N LEU A 127 10.56 -1.70 14.90
CA LEU A 127 10.36 -3.14 14.68
C LEU A 127 9.10 -3.66 15.38
N ASP A 128 8.73 -3.09 16.52
CA ASP A 128 7.56 -3.51 17.32
C ASP A 128 6.21 -3.08 16.72
N THR A 129 6.19 -2.45 15.53
CA THR A 129 4.94 -2.00 14.90
C THR A 129 4.90 -2.19 13.39
N ASP A 130 3.80 -2.76 12.90
CA ASP A 130 3.56 -2.94 11.46
C ASP A 130 2.81 -1.78 10.79
N ASP A 131 2.44 -0.72 11.54
CA ASP A 131 1.68 0.43 11.02
C ASP A 131 2.64 1.47 10.40
N PRO A 132 2.63 1.69 9.07
CA PRO A 132 3.52 2.64 8.39
C PRO A 132 3.39 4.07 8.93
N LYS A 133 2.21 4.44 9.40
CA LYS A 133 1.99 5.77 9.99
C LYS A 133 2.72 5.91 11.32
N LYS A 134 2.73 4.87 12.17
CA LYS A 134 3.48 4.84 13.43
C LYS A 134 4.98 4.79 13.18
N GLN A 135 5.44 3.96 12.25
CA GLN A 135 6.84 3.86 11.84
C GLN A 135 7.39 5.24 11.42
N ARG A 136 6.66 5.96 10.56
CA ARG A 136 7.02 7.32 10.15
C ARG A 136 7.07 8.30 11.32
N LEU A 137 6.13 8.21 12.26
CA LEU A 137 6.11 9.07 13.45
C LEU A 137 7.31 8.80 14.36
N LEU A 138 7.69 7.54 14.54
CA LEU A 138 8.89 7.13 15.29
C LEU A 138 10.17 7.63 14.59
N GLY A 139 10.23 7.54 13.26
CA GLY A 139 11.35 8.07 12.49
C GLY A 139 11.56 9.58 12.62
N ARG A 140 10.56 10.35 13.06
CA ARG A 140 10.69 11.77 13.41
C ARG A 140 11.26 12.00 14.81
N LYS A 141 11.26 10.98 15.67
CA LYS A 141 11.77 11.01 17.05
C LYS A 141 13.21 10.50 17.17
N VAL A 142 13.83 10.06 16.08
CA VAL A 142 15.23 9.60 16.06
C VAL A 142 16.15 10.70 16.63
N ARG A 143 16.88 10.37 17.69
CA ARG A 143 17.80 11.26 18.38
C ARG A 143 19.02 11.56 17.51
N GLY A 144 19.57 12.77 17.65
CA GLY A 144 20.76 13.20 16.90
C GLY A 144 20.55 13.32 15.39
N PHE A 145 19.30 13.30 14.90
CA PHE A 145 18.98 13.43 13.48
C PHE A 145 19.51 14.75 12.89
N THR A 146 20.22 14.64 11.77
CA THR A 146 20.59 15.77 10.91
C THR A 146 20.29 15.45 9.46
N ASP A 147 19.83 16.46 8.71
CA ASP A 147 19.55 16.29 7.29
C ASP A 147 20.82 15.99 6.50
N GLU A 148 21.97 16.58 6.88
CA GLU A 148 23.25 16.41 6.20
C GLU A 148 23.66 14.93 6.18
N LYS A 149 23.65 14.27 7.35
CA LYS A 149 24.02 12.86 7.46
C LYS A 149 22.97 11.96 6.81
N TRP A 150 21.69 12.25 6.99
CA TRP A 150 20.63 11.44 6.38
C TRP A 150 20.62 11.54 4.85
N ASN A 151 20.88 12.72 4.30
CA ASN A 151 20.93 12.96 2.86
C ASN A 151 22.01 12.14 2.15
N GLN A 152 23.10 11.79 2.85
CA GLN A 152 24.19 10.97 2.32
C GLN A 152 23.79 9.50 2.12
N VAL A 153 22.88 8.96 2.93
CA VAL A 153 22.59 7.52 2.97
C VAL A 153 21.16 7.14 2.54
N ARG A 154 20.19 8.04 2.68
CA ARG A 154 18.77 7.73 2.54
C ARG A 154 18.39 7.12 1.20
N TYR A 155 19.03 7.57 0.12
CA TYR A 155 18.68 7.15 -1.23
C TYR A 155 19.02 5.67 -1.43
N GLU A 156 20.24 5.26 -1.05
CA GLU A 156 20.66 3.87 -1.18
C GLU A 156 19.91 2.93 -0.23
N ILE A 157 19.52 3.41 0.97
CA ILE A 157 18.64 2.65 1.87
C ILE A 157 17.30 2.33 1.20
N VAL A 158 16.67 3.32 0.55
CA VAL A 158 15.40 3.11 -0.15
C VAL A 158 15.58 2.26 -1.40
N VAL A 159 16.69 2.39 -2.12
CA VAL A 159 17.02 1.49 -3.23
C VAL A 159 17.14 0.04 -2.73
N LYS A 160 17.84 -0.20 -1.61
CA LYS A 160 17.96 -1.53 -1.00
C LYS A 160 16.60 -2.09 -0.60
N ALA A 161 15.75 -1.31 0.09
CA ALA A 161 14.41 -1.73 0.48
C ALA A 161 13.56 -2.13 -0.72
N ASN A 162 13.55 -1.30 -1.77
CA ASN A 162 12.82 -1.61 -3.00
C ASN A 162 13.39 -2.85 -3.69
N ARG A 163 14.71 -3.02 -3.78
CA ARG A 163 15.31 -4.23 -4.36
C ARG A 163 14.86 -5.50 -3.62
N LEU A 164 14.89 -5.49 -2.29
CA LEU A 164 14.43 -6.63 -1.48
C LEU A 164 12.95 -6.91 -1.73
N LYS A 165 12.10 -5.87 -1.74
CA LYS A 165 10.67 -5.99 -2.03
C LYS A 165 10.39 -6.61 -3.40
N PHE A 166 11.01 -6.08 -4.45
CA PHE A 166 10.74 -6.51 -5.81
C PHE A 166 11.33 -7.88 -6.13
N ASN A 167 12.32 -8.35 -5.36
CA ASN A 167 12.85 -9.73 -5.45
C ASN A 167 12.06 -10.76 -4.64
N GLN A 168 11.31 -10.35 -3.62
CA GLN A 168 10.66 -11.27 -2.67
C GLN A 168 9.14 -11.27 -2.76
N GLY A 169 8.54 -10.16 -3.20
CA GLY A 169 7.09 -9.99 -3.19
C GLY A 169 6.42 -10.59 -4.43
N THR A 170 5.19 -11.09 -4.24
CA THR A 170 4.32 -11.59 -5.30
C THR A 170 3.04 -10.76 -5.41
N ALA A 171 2.37 -10.87 -6.56
CA ALA A 171 1.10 -10.24 -6.90
C ALA A 171 0.22 -11.24 -7.64
N ARG A 172 -1.08 -11.23 -7.35
CA ARG A 172 -2.04 -12.07 -8.08
C ARG A 172 -2.41 -11.42 -9.42
N SER A 173 -2.67 -12.28 -10.40
CA SER A 173 -3.08 -11.93 -11.76
C SER A 173 -4.47 -11.32 -11.90
N ASP A 174 -5.31 -11.37 -10.86
CA ASP A 174 -6.61 -10.70 -10.77
C ASP A 174 -6.50 -9.20 -10.43
N GLY A 175 -5.28 -8.69 -10.20
CA GLY A 175 -5.04 -7.32 -9.76
C GLY A 175 -5.28 -7.10 -8.27
N VAL A 176 -5.56 -8.16 -7.51
CA VAL A 176 -5.66 -8.16 -6.05
C VAL A 176 -4.27 -8.49 -5.49
N PHE A 177 -3.53 -7.45 -5.12
CA PHE A 177 -2.15 -7.58 -4.67
C PHE A 177 -2.05 -8.21 -3.27
N VAL A 178 -1.20 -9.22 -3.10
CA VAL A 178 -1.23 -10.14 -1.96
C VAL A 178 0.21 -10.56 -1.64
N TYR A 179 0.81 -10.07 -0.54
CA TYR A 179 1.64 -10.91 0.34
C TYR A 179 1.90 -10.38 1.77
N PRO A 180 1.83 -11.24 2.82
CA PRO A 180 1.13 -12.51 2.89
C PRO A 180 -0.29 -12.27 3.42
N PRO A 181 -1.34 -12.75 2.76
CA PRO A 181 -2.64 -12.85 3.35
C PRO A 181 -2.85 -14.32 3.68
N HIS A 182 -2.69 -14.68 4.95
CA HIS A 182 -3.19 -15.97 5.39
C HIS A 182 -4.71 -16.05 5.18
N GLY A 183 -5.18 -17.19 4.66
CA GLY A 183 -6.59 -17.55 4.64
C GLY A 183 -7.28 -17.58 3.28
N TRP A 184 -6.58 -17.37 2.17
CA TRP A 184 -7.21 -17.44 0.85
C TRP A 184 -6.87 -18.75 0.15
N VAL A 185 -7.94 -19.47 -0.20
CA VAL A 185 -7.93 -20.74 -0.92
C VAL A 185 -7.18 -20.54 -2.24
N GLN A 186 -6.36 -21.51 -2.63
CA GLN A 186 -5.90 -21.65 -4.01
C GLN A 186 -7.14 -21.72 -4.90
N GLU A 187 -7.53 -20.60 -5.52
CA GLU A 187 -8.36 -20.67 -6.71
C GLU A 187 -7.44 -21.22 -7.81
N GLU A 188 -7.69 -22.46 -8.21
CA GLU A 188 -6.98 -23.11 -9.31
C GLU A 188 -7.07 -22.23 -10.56
N GLY A 189 -5.92 -21.89 -11.15
CA GLY A 189 -5.85 -21.21 -12.45
C GLY A 189 -5.42 -19.74 -12.46
N LEU A 190 -5.06 -19.13 -11.32
CA LEU A 190 -4.45 -17.79 -11.30
C LEU A 190 -2.93 -17.88 -11.33
N GLU A 191 -2.31 -17.32 -12.37
CA GLU A 191 -0.85 -17.17 -12.43
C GLU A 191 -0.40 -16.17 -11.35
N GLU A 192 0.54 -16.60 -10.50
CA GLU A 192 1.23 -15.74 -9.55
C GLU A 192 2.36 -15.02 -10.31
N MET A 193 2.31 -13.68 -10.34
CA MET A 193 3.40 -12.85 -10.88
C MET A 193 4.22 -12.30 -9.72
N THR A 194 5.51 -12.16 -9.91
CA THR A 194 6.38 -11.45 -8.96
C THR A 194 6.16 -9.94 -9.09
N LEU A 195 6.37 -9.20 -7.99
CA LEU A 195 6.44 -7.74 -8.08
C LEU A 195 7.56 -7.29 -9.02
N GLY A 196 8.67 -8.04 -9.08
CA GLY A 196 9.79 -7.80 -9.99
C GLY A 196 9.37 -7.76 -11.45
N GLU A 197 8.62 -8.76 -11.91
CA GLU A 197 8.05 -8.80 -13.26
C GLU A 197 7.14 -7.60 -13.53
N LEU A 198 6.32 -7.19 -12.55
CA LEU A 198 5.49 -5.98 -12.69
C LEU A 198 6.34 -4.71 -12.85
N LEU A 199 7.43 -4.59 -12.09
CA LEU A 199 8.34 -3.45 -12.17
C LEU A 199 9.08 -3.45 -13.52
N ILE A 200 9.60 -4.58 -13.97
CA ILE A 200 10.23 -4.74 -15.29
C ILE A 200 9.23 -4.41 -16.41
N GLY A 201 7.98 -4.87 -16.27
CA GLY A 201 6.87 -4.62 -17.20
C GLY A 201 6.51 -3.14 -17.38
N THR A 202 6.97 -2.25 -16.50
CA THR A 202 6.88 -0.80 -16.74
C THR A 202 7.83 -0.29 -17.83
N ARG A 203 8.78 -1.11 -18.29
CA ARG A 203 9.67 -0.87 -19.43
C ARG A 203 10.39 0.49 -19.33
N GLY A 204 10.36 1.30 -20.38
CA GLY A 204 10.97 2.63 -20.41
C GLY A 204 10.15 3.74 -19.74
N ARG A 205 8.99 3.43 -19.13
CA ARG A 205 8.11 4.45 -18.56
C ARG A 205 8.76 5.11 -17.35
N GLU A 206 8.55 6.41 -17.20
CA GLU A 206 8.93 7.15 -16.01
C GLU A 206 7.99 6.78 -14.86
N LEU A 207 8.54 6.42 -13.69
CA LEU A 207 7.77 6.17 -12.48
C LEU A 207 7.73 7.44 -11.63
N VAL A 208 6.53 7.90 -11.28
CA VAL A 208 6.30 9.20 -10.65
C VAL A 208 5.48 9.07 -9.37
N GLU A 209 6.12 9.33 -8.23
CA GLU A 209 5.46 9.40 -6.91
C GLU A 209 4.69 10.73 -6.80
N ALA A 210 3.38 10.67 -7.04
CA ALA A 210 2.43 11.77 -7.12
C ALA A 210 1.92 12.24 -5.74
N SER A 211 2.80 12.27 -4.75
CA SER A 211 2.51 12.78 -3.41
C SER A 211 2.43 14.31 -3.42
N ALA A 212 1.25 14.85 -3.11
CA ALA A 212 0.96 16.29 -3.20
C ALA A 212 1.75 17.19 -2.23
N ARG A 213 2.44 16.61 -1.24
CA ARG A 213 3.17 17.37 -0.21
C ARG A 213 4.65 17.03 -0.12
N ASP A 214 5.05 15.87 -0.63
CA ASP A 214 6.44 15.43 -0.58
C ASP A 214 7.19 15.91 -1.84
N ARG A 215 8.14 16.83 -1.65
CA ARG A 215 8.97 17.40 -2.72
C ARG A 215 10.34 16.70 -2.85
N VAL A 216 10.64 15.73 -1.97
CA VAL A 216 11.91 15.00 -1.94
C VAL A 216 11.72 13.63 -2.55
N TRP A 217 10.87 12.80 -1.94
CA TRP A 217 10.57 11.46 -2.45
C TRP A 217 9.55 11.51 -3.58
N GLY A 218 8.60 12.45 -3.50
CA GLY A 218 7.60 12.71 -4.53
C GLY A 218 7.87 13.96 -5.37
N ILE A 219 6.92 14.26 -6.24
CA ILE A 219 6.91 15.47 -7.09
C ILE A 219 6.25 16.68 -6.42
N GLY A 220 5.59 16.51 -5.29
CA GLY A 220 4.89 17.57 -4.59
C GLY A 220 3.58 18.02 -5.25
N TYR A 221 3.00 17.19 -6.11
CA TYR A 221 1.73 17.43 -6.79
C TYR A 221 0.98 16.11 -6.91
N SER A 222 -0.36 16.18 -6.86
CA SER A 222 -1.21 15.06 -7.30
C SER A 222 -1.03 14.82 -8.79
N GLN A 223 -1.38 13.63 -9.28
CA GLN A 223 -1.30 13.31 -10.71
C GLN A 223 -2.06 14.33 -11.57
N SER A 224 -3.27 14.73 -11.17
CA SER A 224 -4.07 15.72 -11.90
C SER A 224 -3.32 17.04 -12.06
N LYS A 225 -2.83 17.60 -10.96
CA LYS A 225 -2.10 18.87 -10.96
C LYS A 225 -0.74 18.78 -11.65
N ALA A 226 -0.10 17.62 -11.61
CA ALA A 226 1.17 17.39 -12.26
C ALA A 226 1.09 17.57 -13.78
N ARG A 227 -0.03 17.18 -14.41
CA ARG A 227 -0.25 17.32 -15.87
C ARG A 227 -0.18 18.77 -16.33
N ASP A 228 -0.66 19.70 -15.51
CA ASP A 228 -0.69 21.15 -15.81
C ASP A 228 0.50 21.91 -15.20
N THR A 229 1.44 21.20 -14.56
CA THR A 229 2.56 21.83 -13.87
C THR A 229 3.87 21.54 -14.62
N PRO A 230 4.63 22.58 -15.03
CA PRO A 230 5.94 22.39 -15.67
C PRO A 230 6.88 21.51 -14.83
N ARG A 231 7.60 20.58 -15.48
CA ARG A 231 8.53 19.65 -14.81
C ARG A 231 9.58 20.34 -13.96
N ALA A 232 10.05 21.54 -14.37
CA ALA A 232 11.00 22.34 -13.59
C ALA A 232 10.47 22.75 -12.21
N LYS A 233 9.15 22.76 -12.00
CA LYS A 233 8.53 23.06 -10.71
C LYS A 233 8.35 21.83 -9.84
N TRP A 234 8.59 20.61 -10.34
CA TRP A 234 8.37 19.37 -9.60
C TRP A 234 9.42 19.17 -8.50
N GLY A 235 9.06 18.38 -7.50
CA GLY A 235 9.99 17.83 -6.52
C GLY A 235 10.97 16.83 -7.14
N ARG A 236 11.86 16.28 -6.31
CA ARG A 236 13.00 15.48 -6.80
C ARG A 236 12.61 14.10 -7.31
N ASN A 237 11.42 13.60 -6.96
CA ASN A 237 10.92 12.26 -7.31
C ASN A 237 11.93 11.15 -6.99
N PHE A 238 12.55 11.20 -5.81
CA PHE A 238 13.58 10.21 -5.44
C PHE A 238 13.04 8.78 -5.39
N LEU A 239 11.77 8.59 -5.02
CA LEU A 239 11.18 7.25 -4.98
C LEU A 239 11.04 6.66 -6.39
N GLY A 240 10.49 7.44 -7.33
CA GLY A 240 10.43 7.05 -8.74
C GLY A 240 11.80 6.70 -9.31
N LYS A 241 12.82 7.53 -9.02
CA LYS A 241 14.22 7.26 -9.42
C LYS A 241 14.78 5.99 -8.79
N ALA A 242 14.51 5.73 -7.51
CA ALA A 242 14.96 4.52 -6.84
C ALA A 242 14.34 3.26 -7.47
N LEU A 243 13.03 3.28 -7.75
CA LEU A 243 12.34 2.18 -8.43
C LEU A 243 12.89 1.94 -9.84
N MET A 244 13.14 2.99 -10.62
CA MET A 244 13.73 2.85 -11.95
C MET A 244 15.17 2.31 -11.90
N LYS A 245 15.96 2.68 -10.87
CA LYS A 245 17.28 2.08 -10.62
C LYS A 245 17.15 0.59 -10.33
N VAL A 246 16.23 0.19 -9.45
CA VAL A 246 15.95 -1.23 -9.16
C VAL A 246 15.49 -1.97 -10.41
N ARG A 247 14.58 -1.39 -11.20
CA ARG A 247 14.14 -1.95 -12.50
C ARG A 247 15.32 -2.28 -13.39
N SER A 248 16.24 -1.34 -13.59
CA SER A 248 17.45 -1.56 -14.40
C SER A 248 18.34 -2.68 -13.84
N GLN A 249 18.46 -2.80 -12.51
CA GLN A 249 19.22 -3.87 -11.86
C GLN A 249 18.58 -5.25 -12.10
N LEU A 250 17.26 -5.36 -11.96
CA LEU A 250 16.53 -6.61 -12.19
C LEU A 250 16.61 -7.05 -13.65
N THR A 251 16.38 -6.14 -14.60
CA THR A 251 16.49 -6.45 -16.04
C THR A 251 17.88 -6.95 -16.42
N GLN A 252 18.95 -6.41 -15.81
CA GLN A 252 20.31 -6.90 -16.05
C GLN A 252 20.55 -8.28 -15.44
N GLN A 253 19.98 -8.56 -14.26
CA GLN A 253 20.08 -9.87 -13.61
C GLN A 253 19.40 -10.97 -14.44
N ASP A 254 18.18 -10.70 -14.93
CA ASP A 254 17.44 -11.64 -15.77
C ASP A 254 18.18 -11.94 -17.07
N ALA A 255 18.67 -10.90 -17.77
CA ALA A 255 19.43 -11.08 -19.01
C ALA A 255 20.70 -11.91 -18.81
N VAL A 256 21.38 -11.78 -17.67
CA VAL A 256 22.55 -12.61 -17.33
C VAL A 256 22.15 -14.04 -17.02
N GLN A 257 21.03 -14.27 -16.33
CA GLN A 257 20.53 -15.61 -16.05
C GLN A 257 20.14 -16.34 -17.34
N ASP A 258 19.44 -15.66 -18.26
CA ASP A 258 19.07 -16.20 -19.56
C ASP A 258 20.30 -16.57 -20.40
N ALA A 259 21.34 -15.73 -20.38
CA ALA A 259 22.58 -15.96 -21.11
C ALA A 259 23.42 -17.12 -20.55
N VAL A 260 23.31 -17.43 -19.25
CA VAL A 260 24.02 -18.56 -18.61
C VAL A 260 23.29 -19.89 -18.83
N GLN A 261 22.00 -19.86 -19.16
CA GLN A 261 21.16 -21.04 -19.39
C GLN A 261 21.10 -21.48 -20.87
N GLN A 262 21.67 -20.71 -21.80
CA GLN A 262 21.80 -21.01 -23.23
C GLN A 262 23.19 -21.57 -23.58
#